data_AF-A0AAP0LPF6-F1
#
_entry.id   AF-A0AAP0LPF6-F1
#
_cell.length_a   1.000
_cell.length_b   1.000
_cell.length_c   1.000
_cell.angle_alpha   90.00
_cell.angle_beta   90.00
_cell.angle_gamma   90.00
#
_symmetry.space_group_name_H-M   'P 1'
#
loop_
_entity.id
_entity.type
_entity.pdbx_description
1 polymer ?
#
loop_
_entity_poly.entity_id
_entity_poly.type
_entity_poly.pdbx_seq_one_letter_code
_entity_poly.pdbx_strand_id
1 'polypeptide(L)'
;MDAQTARIKKWAILYPVYINSKKTIAEGRRISASKACENPTCIEIADCCQYLKIPHAIEIDKAYPRDFMQRGRVRVMLKREDGTFVNPAISSSKYSLI
;
A
#
# COMPACT_ATOMS: atom_id res chain seq x y z
N MET A 1 -12.69 11.91 -17.11
CA MET A 1 -11.89 10.77 -16.58
C MET A 1 -10.43 11.18 -16.68
N ASP A 2 -9.81 11.44 -15.55
CA ASP A 2 -8.59 12.24 -15.49
C ASP A 2 -7.40 11.34 -15.82
N ALA A 3 -6.49 11.80 -16.69
CA ALA A 3 -5.36 11.00 -17.17
C ALA A 3 -4.47 10.46 -16.03
N GLN A 4 -4.37 11.22 -14.93
CA GLN A 4 -3.66 10.83 -13.72
C GLN A 4 -4.30 9.61 -13.03
N THR A 5 -5.63 9.58 -12.94
CA THR A 5 -6.39 8.46 -12.39
C THR A 5 -6.22 7.19 -13.23
N ALA A 6 -6.11 7.31 -14.56
CA ALA A 6 -5.84 6.18 -15.43
C ALA A 6 -4.43 5.58 -15.22
N ARG A 7 -3.43 6.44 -14.98
CA ARG A 7 -2.04 6.01 -14.78
C ARG A 7 -1.85 5.18 -13.50
N ILE A 8 -2.49 5.60 -12.40
CA ILE A 8 -2.34 4.92 -11.10
C ILE A 8 -3.16 3.63 -10.98
N LYS A 9 -4.10 3.34 -11.90
CA LYS A 9 -4.90 2.10 -11.87
C LYS A 9 -4.05 0.82 -11.92
N LYS A 10 -2.90 0.88 -12.60
CA LYS A 10 -1.94 -0.24 -12.71
C LYS A 10 -1.03 -0.37 -11.48
N TRP A 11 -1.01 0.62 -10.59
CA TRP A 11 -0.17 0.60 -9.40
C TRP A 11 -0.72 -0.37 -8.36
N ALA A 12 0.20 -0.95 -7.59
CA ALA A 12 -0.14 -1.90 -6.53
C ALA A 12 -0.99 -1.21 -5.45
N ILE A 13 -1.88 -1.97 -4.82
CA ILE A 13 -2.78 -1.45 -3.78
C ILE A 13 -2.26 -1.88 -2.42
N LEU A 14 -2.18 -0.91 -1.51
CA LEU A 14 -1.86 -1.11 -0.10
C LEU A 14 -3.01 -0.54 0.74
N TYR A 15 -3.71 -1.44 1.42
CA TYR A 15 -4.65 -1.06 2.49
C TYR A 15 -3.90 -1.11 3.83
N PRO A 16 -4.19 -0.22 4.78
CA PRO A 16 -3.49 -0.26 6.07
C PRO A 16 -3.73 -1.56 6.84
N VAL A 17 -4.89 -2.21 6.68
CA VAL A 17 -5.17 -3.53 7.29
C VAL A 17 -4.13 -4.60 6.93
N TYR A 18 -3.49 -4.50 5.75
CA TYR A 18 -2.53 -5.50 5.31
C TYR A 18 -1.34 -5.64 6.27
N ILE A 19 -1.06 -4.57 7.02
CA ILE A 19 0.11 -4.46 7.92
C ILE A 19 -0.29 -4.09 9.34
N ASN A 20 -1.57 -4.23 9.69
CA ASN A 20 -2.05 -3.99 11.04
C ASN A 20 -1.83 -5.25 11.92
N SER A 21 -1.01 -5.12 12.96
CA SER A 21 -0.68 -6.20 13.91
C SER A 21 -1.88 -6.67 14.74
N LYS A 22 -2.90 -5.82 14.91
CA LYS A 22 -4.14 -6.14 15.65
C LYS A 22 -5.14 -6.93 14.82
N LYS A 23 -4.88 -7.14 13.53
CA LYS A 23 -5.77 -7.86 12.61
C LYS A 23 -5.21 -9.23 12.31
N THR A 24 -6.08 -10.22 12.21
CA THR A 24 -5.73 -11.58 11.78
C THR A 24 -5.58 -11.64 10.26
N ILE A 25 -5.04 -12.76 9.77
CA ILE A 25 -4.95 -13.02 8.32
C ILE A 25 -6.36 -13.09 7.69
N ALA A 26 -7.32 -13.67 8.41
CA ALA A 26 -8.72 -13.73 7.99
C ALA A 26 -9.33 -12.33 7.84
N GLU A 27 -9.02 -11.41 8.76
CA GLU A 27 -9.46 -10.02 8.72
C GLU A 27 -8.71 -9.17 7.69
N GLY A 28 -7.61 -9.67 7.12
CA GLY A 28 -6.95 -9.05 5.97
C GLY A 28 -5.46 -8.77 6.14
N ARG A 29 -4.86 -9.02 7.31
CA ARG A 29 -3.40 -8.93 7.48
C ARG A 29 -2.69 -9.83 6.47
N ARG A 30 -1.62 -9.33 5.85
CA ARG A 30 -0.86 -10.02 4.80
C ARG A 30 0.59 -10.34 5.17
N ILE A 31 1.06 -9.85 6.32
CA ILE A 31 2.42 -10.07 6.83
C ILE A 31 2.39 -10.71 8.22
N SER A 32 3.54 -11.21 8.71
CA SER A 32 3.65 -11.76 10.07
C SER A 32 3.37 -10.66 11.12
N ALA A 33 2.81 -11.05 12.27
CA ALA A 33 2.42 -10.09 13.29
C ALA A 33 3.64 -9.37 13.88
N SER A 34 4.78 -10.06 13.96
CA SER A 34 6.07 -9.54 14.39
C SER A 34 6.65 -8.45 13.48
N LYS A 35 6.22 -8.37 12.22
CA LYS A 35 6.65 -7.35 11.24
C LYS A 35 5.57 -6.30 10.99
N ALA A 36 4.40 -6.47 11.59
CA ALA A 36 3.27 -5.56 11.44
C ALA A 36 3.35 -4.44 12.47
N CYS A 37 2.70 -3.31 12.18
CA CYS A 37 2.58 -2.17 13.08
C CYS A 37 1.17 -2.06 13.65
N GLU A 38 1.03 -1.42 14.80
CA GLU A 38 -0.26 -1.22 15.45
C GLU A 38 -1.02 -0.08 14.77
N ASN A 39 -2.26 -0.36 14.31
CA ASN A 39 -3.21 0.62 13.78
C ASN A 39 -2.66 1.60 12.72
N PRO A 40 -2.00 1.12 11.65
CA PRO A 40 -1.48 1.97 10.59
C PRO A 40 -2.58 2.73 9.85
N THR A 41 -2.22 3.92 9.38
CA THR A 41 -3.08 4.79 8.58
C THR A 41 -2.57 4.92 7.13
N CYS A 42 -3.43 5.37 6.21
CA CYS A 42 -3.01 5.62 4.83
C CYS A 42 -2.00 6.76 4.72
N ILE A 43 -2.03 7.72 5.65
CA ILE A 43 -1.12 8.87 5.67
C ILE A 43 0.29 8.40 6.03
N GLU A 44 0.45 7.62 7.10
CA GLU A 44 1.76 7.08 7.49
C GLU A 44 2.36 6.19 6.40
N ILE A 45 1.52 5.40 5.72
CA ILE A 45 1.97 4.60 4.58
C ILE A 45 2.47 5.50 3.43
N ALA A 46 1.77 6.60 3.15
CA ALA A 46 2.18 7.56 2.14
C ALA A 46 3.49 8.27 2.52
N ASP A 47 3.66 8.65 3.79
CA ASP A 47 4.89 9.24 4.32
C ASP A 47 6.08 8.30 4.17
N CYS A 48 5.91 7.01 4.47
CA CYS A 48 6.92 5.99 4.23
C CYS A 48 7.25 5.85 2.73
N CYS A 49 6.25 5.87 1.86
CA CYS A 49 6.47 5.84 0.41
C CYS A 49 7.25 7.07 -0.07
N GLN A 50 6.93 8.26 0.47
CA GLN A 50 7.62 9.50 0.19
C GLN A 50 9.09 9.43 0.62
N TYR A 51 9.36 8.96 1.84
CA TYR A 51 10.71 8.76 2.36
C TYR A 51 11.53 7.81 1.49
N LEU A 52 10.93 6.70 1.08
CA LEU A 52 11.55 5.70 0.20
C LEU A 52 11.60 6.12 -1.29
N LYS A 53 11.15 7.34 -1.62
CA LYS A 53 11.09 7.90 -2.97
C LYS A 53 10.31 7.02 -3.95
N ILE A 54 9.20 6.44 -3.47
CA ILE A 54 8.30 5.59 -4.25
C ILE A 54 7.09 6.43 -4.67
N PRO A 55 6.81 6.55 -5.98
CA PRO A 55 5.61 7.19 -6.47
C PRO A 55 4.37 6.53 -5.88
N HIS A 56 3.50 7.33 -5.28
CA HIS A 56 2.31 6.86 -4.61
C HIS A 56 1.14 7.85 -4.79
N ALA A 57 -0.08 7.38 -4.51
CA ALA A 57 -1.28 8.20 -4.50
C ALA A 57 -2.27 7.67 -3.46
N ILE A 58 -2.92 8.57 -2.74
CA ILE A 58 -3.93 8.22 -1.74
C ILE A 58 -5.32 8.30 -2.39
N GLU A 59 -6.12 7.25 -2.23
CA GLU A 59 -7.53 7.22 -2.61
C GLU A 59 -8.39 7.16 -1.33
N ILE A 60 -8.74 8.33 -0.78
CA ILE A 60 -9.41 8.49 0.53
C ILE A 60 -10.87 7.99 0.52
N ASP A 61 -11.49 7.96 -0.66
CA ASP A 61 -12.88 7.56 -0.89
C ASP A 61 -13.06 6.04 -0.94
N LYS A 62 -11.97 5.27 -0.93
CA LYS A 62 -12.00 3.81 -1.00
C LYS A 62 -12.03 3.20 0.39
N ALA A 63 -12.62 2.01 0.51
CA ALA A 63 -12.65 1.25 1.74
C ALA A 63 -12.07 -0.15 1.51
N TYR A 64 -11.66 -0.80 2.59
CA TYR A 64 -11.24 -2.19 2.55
C TYR A 64 -12.48 -3.11 2.42
N PRO A 65 -12.53 -4.04 1.44
CA PRO A 65 -13.74 -4.82 1.19
C PRO A 65 -14.25 -5.69 2.35
N ARG A 66 -13.39 -6.10 3.29
CA ARG A 66 -13.81 -6.89 4.47
C ARG A 66 -14.12 -6.02 5.69
N ASP A 67 -13.81 -4.73 5.64
CA ASP A 67 -14.07 -3.76 6.72
C ASP A 67 -14.30 -2.39 6.10
N PHE A 68 -15.58 -2.07 5.82
CA PHE A 68 -15.96 -0.82 5.15
C PHE A 68 -15.72 0.43 6.00
N MET A 69 -15.54 0.27 7.32
CA MET A 69 -15.20 1.37 8.23
C MET A 69 -13.74 1.79 8.06
N GLN A 70 -12.89 0.90 7.57
CA GLN A 70 -11.51 1.25 7.25
C GLN A 70 -11.43 1.94 5.88
N ARG A 71 -11.37 3.27 5.94
CA ARG A 71 -11.31 4.17 4.78
C ARG A 71 -9.87 4.46 4.37
N GLY A 72 -9.71 4.79 3.10
CA GLY A 72 -8.45 5.05 2.44
C GLY A 72 -7.76 3.80 1.91
N ARG A 73 -7.07 3.98 0.78
CA ARG A 73 -6.02 3.07 0.31
C ARG A 73 -4.90 3.86 -0.34
N VAL A 74 -3.71 3.26 -0.39
CA VAL A 74 -2.55 3.84 -1.08
C VAL A 74 -2.25 3.02 -2.32
N ARG A 75 -2.11 3.70 -3.46
CA ARG A 75 -1.56 3.15 -4.71
C ARG A 75 -0.05 3.38 -4.70
N VAL A 76 0.74 2.36 -5.01
CA VAL A 76 2.21 2.45 -5.02
C VAL A 76 2.79 1.87 -6.30
N MET A 77 3.72 2.60 -6.92
CA MET A 77 4.43 2.15 -8.10
C MET A 77 5.70 1.40 -7.70
N LEU A 78 5.63 0.07 -7.61
CA LEU A 78 6.79 -0.74 -7.25
C LEU A 78 7.70 -1.03 -8.45
N LYS A 79 7.10 -1.14 -9.63
CA LYS A 79 7.80 -1.44 -10.89
C LYS A 79 7.53 -0.35 -11.92
N ARG A 80 8.56 -0.06 -12.73
CA ARG A 80 8.45 0.73 -13.95
C ARG A 80 7.80 -0.09 -15.07
N GLU A 81 7.47 0.58 -16.17
CA GLU A 81 6.83 -0.07 -17.33
C GLU A 81 7.75 -1.10 -18.00
N ASP A 82 9.07 -0.92 -17.87
CA ASP A 82 10.10 -1.88 -18.30
C ASP A 82 10.27 -3.09 -17.36
N GLY A 83 9.50 -3.15 -16.26
CA GLY A 83 9.54 -4.23 -15.27
C GLY A 83 10.60 -4.07 -14.17
N THR A 84 11.48 -3.07 -14.25
CA THR A 84 12.49 -2.78 -13.22
C THR A 84 11.85 -2.21 -11.94
N PHE A 85 12.47 -2.43 -10.78
CA PHE A 85 11.98 -1.87 -9.52
C PHE A 85 12.29 -0.38 -9.41
N VAL A 86 11.32 0.41 -8.92
CA VAL A 86 11.48 1.85 -8.78
C VAL A 86 12.60 2.21 -7.80
N ASN A 87 12.67 1.50 -6.68
CA ASN A 87 13.74 1.62 -5.69
C ASN A 87 14.55 0.32 -5.65
N PRO A 88 15.89 0.37 -5.83
CA PRO A 88 16.76 -0.82 -5.77
C PRO A 88 16.70 -1.61 -4.46
N ALA A 89 16.32 -0.97 -3.35
CA ALA A 89 16.11 -1.64 -2.06
C ALA A 89 14.89 -2.59 -2.08
N ILE A 90 14.00 -2.45 -3.07
CA ILE A 90 12.82 -3.29 -3.25
C ILE A 90 13.20 -4.45 -4.18
N SER A 91 13.34 -5.64 -3.63
CA SER A 91 13.67 -6.85 -4.40
C SER A 91 12.44 -7.70 -4.77
N SER A 92 11.26 -7.37 -4.25
CA SER A 92 10.04 -8.14 -4.54
C SER A 92 8.78 -7.27 -4.57
N SER A 93 7.78 -7.72 -5.34
CA SER A 93 6.45 -7.08 -5.44
C SER A 93 5.55 -7.35 -4.22
N LYS A 94 5.95 -8.22 -3.30
CA LYS A 94 5.14 -8.63 -2.14
C LYS A 94 5.50 -7.77 -0.94
N TYR A 95 4.66 -6.79 -0.59
CA TYR A 95 4.62 -6.04 0.69
C TYR A 95 5.97 -5.65 1.32
N SER A 96 7.04 -5.61 0.54
CA SER A 96 8.45 -5.46 0.96
C SER A 96 8.81 -4.04 1.36
N LEU A 97 7.83 -3.14 1.25
CA LEU A 97 7.83 -1.81 1.83
C LEU A 97 7.90 -1.84 3.37
N ILE A 98 7.74 -3.01 4.01
CA ILE A 98 7.44 -3.20 5.43
C ILE A 98 8.16 -4.45 5.95
#